data_AF-A0A3C0J0B9-F1
#
_entry.id   AF-A0A3C0J0B9-F1
#
_cell.length_a   1.000
_cell.length_b   1.000
_cell.length_c   1.000
_cell.angle_alpha   90.00
_cell.angle_beta   90.00
_cell.angle_gamma   90.00
#
_symmetry.space_group_name_H-M   'P 1'
#
loop_
_entity.id
_entity.type
_entity.pdbx_description
1 polymer ?
#
loop_
_entity_poly.entity_id
_entity_poly.type
_entity_poly.pdbx_seq_one_letter_code
_entity_poly.pdbx_strand_id
1 'polypeptide(L)'
;SNALRLVKKGLVDEPLYFDFVMGVPGGIPGTVQDLMHCAASLPAGAQWQVAGIGRAELQLAAVAVVLGGNVRVGFEDNIYYSRGVLAESNAQLVARIARISRELGREVATPTEARKIIGLTT
;
A
#
# COMPACT_ATOMS: atom_id res chain seq x y z
N SER A 1 13.78 5.50 -10.56
CA SER A 1 14.66 6.55 -11.14
C SER A 1 13.97 7.91 -11.28
N ASN A 2 12.73 7.98 -11.80
CA ASN A 2 12.02 9.25 -12.02
C ASN A 2 11.82 10.08 -10.74
N ALA A 3 11.32 9.48 -9.65
CA ALA A 3 11.13 10.19 -8.38
C ALA A 3 12.45 10.80 -7.86
N LEU A 4 13.53 10.03 -7.86
CA LEU A 4 14.86 10.52 -7.43
C LEU A 4 15.38 11.66 -8.30
N ARG A 5 15.02 11.71 -9.59
CA ARG A 5 15.35 12.83 -10.46
C ARG A 5 14.58 14.10 -10.07
N LEU A 6 13.36 13.98 -9.55
CA LEU A 6 12.59 15.12 -9.04
C LEU A 6 13.20 15.65 -7.74
N VAL A 7 13.64 14.76 -6.85
CA VAL A 7 14.40 15.13 -5.64
C VAL A 7 15.67 15.89 -6.00
N LYS A 8 16.46 15.37 -6.95
CA LYS A 8 17.68 16.06 -7.44
C LYS A 8 17.41 17.44 -8.05
N LYS A 9 16.19 17.69 -8.52
CA LYS A 9 15.76 18.99 -9.06
C LYS A 9 15.19 19.92 -7.98
N GLY A 10 15.09 19.49 -6.72
CA GLY A 10 14.47 20.24 -5.63
C GLY A 10 12.96 20.40 -5.80
N LEU A 11 12.30 19.49 -6.51
CA LEU A 11 10.86 19.55 -6.77
C LEU A 11 10.03 18.66 -5.82
N VAL A 12 10.69 17.78 -5.08
CA VAL A 12 10.08 16.87 -4.11
C VAL A 12 11.03 16.77 -2.92
N ASP A 13 10.50 16.99 -1.72
CA ASP A 13 11.25 16.90 -0.47
C ASP A 13 11.23 15.47 0.09
N GLU A 14 12.24 15.16 0.90
CA GLU A 14 12.32 13.92 1.68
C GLU A 14 11.68 14.10 3.08
N PRO A 15 11.17 13.04 3.73
CA PRO A 15 11.20 11.63 3.33
C PRO A 15 10.20 11.29 2.20
N LEU A 16 10.61 10.39 1.30
CA LEU A 16 9.76 9.96 0.19
C LEU A 16 8.70 8.95 0.63
N TYR A 17 7.50 9.09 0.06
CA TYR A 17 6.40 8.14 0.22
C TYR A 17 5.97 7.63 -1.16
N PHE A 18 6.05 6.32 -1.38
CA PHE A 18 5.71 5.67 -2.65
C PHE A 18 4.39 4.89 -2.56
N ASP A 19 3.53 4.99 -3.56
CA ASP A 19 2.38 4.12 -3.73
C ASP A 19 2.59 3.20 -4.94
N PHE A 20 2.59 1.89 -4.70
CA PHE A 20 2.67 0.88 -5.74
C PHE A 20 1.27 0.48 -6.18
N VAL A 21 0.79 1.09 -7.27
CA VAL A 21 -0.47 0.71 -7.91
C VAL A 21 -0.21 -0.44 -8.87
N MET A 22 -0.76 -1.62 -8.57
CA MET A 22 -0.38 -2.87 -9.25
C MET A 22 -1.60 -3.65 -9.77
N GLY A 23 -1.46 -4.25 -10.95
CA GLY A 23 -2.53 -5.03 -11.59
C GLY A 23 -3.46 -4.21 -12.50
N VAL A 24 -3.10 -2.96 -12.81
CA VAL A 24 -3.76 -2.13 -13.83
C VAL A 24 -3.36 -2.62 -15.24
N PRO A 25 -4.28 -2.73 -16.21
CA PRO A 25 -3.92 -3.00 -17.60
C PRO A 25 -2.90 -1.98 -18.13
N GLY A 26 -1.77 -2.49 -18.64
CA GLY A 26 -0.65 -1.66 -19.12
C GLY A 26 0.34 -1.21 -18.03
N GLY A 27 0.06 -1.52 -16.76
CA GLY A 27 0.98 -1.30 -15.63
C GLY A 27 1.76 -2.55 -15.25
N ILE A 28 2.42 -2.49 -14.09
CA ILE A 28 3.08 -3.64 -13.48
C ILE A 28 2.05 -4.70 -13.04
N PRO A 29 2.32 -6.01 -13.20
CA PRO A 29 1.39 -7.03 -12.74
C PRO A 29 1.19 -7.00 -11.22
N GLY A 30 -0.01 -7.38 -10.77
CA GLY A 30 -0.37 -7.46 -9.35
C GLY A 30 0.12 -8.75 -8.69
N THR A 31 1.41 -9.09 -8.81
CA THR A 31 1.99 -10.30 -8.21
C THR A 31 2.86 -9.99 -6.99
N VAL A 32 3.06 -10.99 -6.14
CA VAL A 32 3.91 -10.87 -4.95
C VAL A 32 5.37 -10.64 -5.33
N GLN A 33 5.84 -11.30 -6.39
CA GLN A 33 7.19 -11.17 -6.91
C GLN A 33 7.47 -9.74 -7.38
N ASP A 34 6.52 -9.14 -8.11
CA ASP A 34 6.61 -7.76 -8.55
C ASP A 34 6.61 -6.79 -7.35
N LEU A 35 5.77 -7.04 -6.34
CA LEU A 35 5.72 -6.20 -5.14
C LEU A 35 7.05 -6.25 -4.38
N MET A 36 7.62 -7.44 -4.19
CA MET A 36 8.93 -7.61 -3.55
C MET A 36 10.03 -6.88 -4.32
N HIS A 37 10.00 -6.94 -5.66
CA HIS A 37 10.95 -6.22 -6.49
C HIS A 37 10.82 -4.69 -6.31
N CYS A 38 9.60 -4.16 -6.34
CA CYS A 38 9.33 -2.74 -6.11
C CYS A 38 9.83 -2.28 -4.74
N ALA A 39 9.46 -2.99 -3.67
CA ALA A 39 9.85 -2.66 -2.31
C ALA A 39 11.39 -2.69 -2.11
N ALA A 40 12.07 -3.68 -2.68
CA ALA A 40 13.53 -3.80 -2.61
C ALA A 40 14.27 -2.73 -3.44
N SER A 41 13.59 -2.07 -4.38
CA SER A 41 14.18 -1.05 -5.27
C SER A 41 14.09 0.37 -4.72
N LEU A 42 13.49 0.56 -3.55
CA LEU A 42 13.33 1.87 -2.93
C LEU A 42 14.64 2.40 -2.34
N PRO A 43 14.84 3.73 -2.33
CA PRO A 43 15.95 4.33 -1.59
C PRO A 43 15.77 4.09 -0.08
N ALA A 44 16.89 4.03 0.63
CA ALA A 44 16.88 3.86 2.08
C ALA A 44 16.05 4.95 2.77
N GLY A 45 15.23 4.56 3.74
CA GLY A 45 14.37 5.47 4.50
C GLY A 45 13.05 5.87 3.83
N ALA A 46 12.82 5.47 2.58
CA ALA A 46 11.52 5.71 1.94
C ALA A 46 10.41 4.87 2.59
N GLN A 47 9.26 5.51 2.77
CA GLN A 47 8.02 4.85 3.14
C GLN A 47 7.29 4.40 1.87
N TRP A 48 6.48 3.36 1.98
CA TRP A 48 5.69 2.88 0.85
C TRP A 48 4.37 2.24 1.25
N GLN A 49 3.45 2.19 0.30
CA GLN A 49 2.23 1.40 0.35
C GLN A 49 1.98 0.66 -0.97
N VAL A 50 1.03 -0.28 -0.97
CA VAL A 50 0.54 -0.94 -2.18
C VAL A 50 -0.97 -0.79 -2.33
N ALA A 51 -1.41 -0.55 -3.56
CA ALA A 51 -2.79 -0.61 -4.02
C ALA A 51 -2.91 -1.71 -5.07
N GLY A 52 -3.43 -2.87 -4.67
CA GLY A 52 -3.65 -3.99 -5.59
C GLY A 52 -5.03 -3.90 -6.24
N ILE A 53 -5.09 -3.95 -7.57
CA ILE A 53 -6.36 -3.82 -8.30
C ILE A 53 -7.14 -5.14 -8.33
N GLY A 54 -8.43 -5.06 -7.99
CA GLY A 54 -9.38 -6.16 -8.00
C GLY A 54 -8.90 -7.34 -7.16
N ARG A 55 -8.74 -8.50 -7.81
CA ARG A 55 -8.35 -9.75 -7.13
C ARG A 55 -6.98 -9.67 -6.44
N ALA A 56 -6.12 -8.73 -6.83
CA ALA A 56 -4.78 -8.57 -6.25
C ALA A 56 -4.81 -7.87 -4.89
N GLU A 57 -5.87 -7.10 -4.57
CA GLU A 57 -5.95 -6.25 -3.36
C GLU A 57 -5.57 -7.03 -2.10
N LEU A 58 -6.31 -8.09 -1.78
CA LEU A 58 -6.13 -8.82 -0.52
C LEU A 58 -4.74 -9.46 -0.40
N GLN A 59 -4.26 -10.07 -1.48
CA GLN A 59 -2.99 -10.79 -1.46
C GLN A 59 -1.81 -9.83 -1.31
N LEU A 60 -1.80 -8.73 -2.07
CA LEU A 60 -0.74 -7.73 -1.99
C LEU A 60 -0.80 -6.95 -0.68
N ALA A 61 -1.99 -6.61 -0.18
CA ALA A 61 -2.18 -6.00 1.13
C ALA A 61 -1.59 -6.86 2.25
N ALA A 62 -1.92 -8.15 2.29
CA ALA A 62 -1.40 -9.07 3.30
C ALA A 62 0.13 -9.22 3.23
N VAL A 63 0.70 -9.30 2.02
CA VAL A 63 2.16 -9.34 1.83
C VAL A 63 2.80 -8.03 2.25
N ALA A 64 2.22 -6.87 1.94
CA ALA A 64 2.76 -5.59 2.37
C ALA A 64 2.78 -5.47 3.90
N VAL A 65 1.78 -6.01 4.60
CA VAL A 65 1.83 -6.10 6.07
C VAL A 65 3.06 -6.88 6.53
N VAL A 66 3.32 -8.06 5.94
CA VAL A 66 4.48 -8.92 6.26
C VAL A 66 5.81 -8.25 5.94
N LEU A 67 5.90 -7.52 4.83
CA LEU A 67 7.11 -6.81 4.40
C LEU A 67 7.36 -5.49 5.15
N GLY A 68 6.46 -5.10 6.06
CA GLY A 68 6.56 -3.83 6.79
C GLY A 68 6.11 -2.60 5.98
N GLY A 69 5.51 -2.78 4.81
CA GLY A 69 4.89 -1.70 4.02
C GLY A 69 3.52 -1.27 4.56
N ASN A 70 2.99 -0.17 4.03
CA ASN A 70 1.62 0.25 4.31
C ASN A 70 0.65 -0.33 3.27
N VAL A 71 -0.65 -0.17 3.50
CA VAL A 71 -1.69 -0.81 2.67
C VAL A 71 -2.76 0.20 2.30
N ARG A 72 -3.21 0.12 1.05
CA ARG A 72 -4.44 0.74 0.56
C ARG A 72 -5.46 -0.35 0.19
N VAL A 73 -6.70 -0.16 0.63
CA VAL A 73 -7.87 -0.98 0.27
C VAL A 73 -9.07 -0.07 0.03
N GLY A 74 -10.05 -0.54 -0.74
CA GLY A 74 -11.32 0.15 -0.90
C GLY A 74 -11.96 -0.06 -2.27
N PHE A 75 -13.18 0.44 -2.41
CA PHE A 75 -14.02 0.30 -3.60
C PHE A 75 -13.45 1.00 -4.83
N GLU A 76 -12.50 1.92 -4.65
CA GLU A 76 -11.72 2.47 -5.77
C GLU A 76 -10.88 1.38 -6.46
N ASP A 77 -10.34 0.44 -5.68
CA ASP A 77 -9.42 -0.58 -6.17
C ASP A 77 -10.11 -1.94 -6.34
N ASN A 78 -11.08 -2.29 -5.48
CA ASN A 78 -11.77 -3.57 -5.46
C ASN A 78 -13.17 -3.50 -4.82
N ILE A 79 -14.18 -4.06 -5.51
CA ILE A 79 -15.57 -4.14 -5.02
C ILE A 79 -15.94 -5.50 -4.42
N TYR A 80 -15.02 -6.48 -4.44
CA TYR A 80 -15.29 -7.86 -4.01
C TYR A 80 -14.65 -8.19 -2.66
N TYR A 81 -15.44 -8.75 -1.74
CA TYR A 81 -14.90 -9.39 -0.54
C TYR A 81 -14.18 -10.69 -0.90
N SER A 82 -14.80 -11.54 -1.71
CA SER A 82 -14.18 -12.77 -2.23
C SER A 82 -14.65 -13.01 -3.65
N ARG A 83 -14.14 -14.06 -4.32
CA ARG A 83 -14.49 -14.34 -5.71
C ARG A 83 -16.01 -14.49 -5.85
N GLY A 84 -16.64 -13.54 -6.54
CA GLY A 84 -18.08 -13.51 -6.78
C GLY A 84 -18.93 -12.94 -5.65
N VAL A 85 -18.33 -12.53 -4.53
CA VAL A 85 -19.04 -11.94 -3.38
C VAL A 85 -18.65 -10.47 -3.28
N LEU A 86 -19.60 -9.57 -3.54
CA LEU A 86 -19.39 -8.13 -3.36
C LEU A 86 -19.12 -7.82 -1.89
N ALA A 87 -18.23 -6.87 -1.65
CA ALA A 87 -18.05 -6.31 -0.33
C ALA A 87 -19.23 -5.40 0.03
N GLU A 88 -19.66 -5.47 1.28
CA GLU A 88 -20.82 -4.71 1.79
C GLU A 88 -20.46 -3.23 1.99
N SER A 89 -19.20 -2.93 2.29
CA SER A 89 -18.70 -1.58 2.48
C SER A 89 -17.18 -1.49 2.40
N ASN A 90 -16.65 -0.28 2.19
CA ASN A 90 -15.22 0.01 2.40
C ASN A 90 -14.76 -0.41 3.81
N ALA A 91 -15.60 -0.18 4.82
CA ALA A 91 -15.30 -0.55 6.21
C ALA A 91 -15.10 -2.07 6.36
N GLN A 92 -15.82 -2.90 5.59
CA GLN A 92 -15.63 -4.36 5.60
C GLN A 92 -14.25 -4.77 5.06
N LEU A 93 -13.77 -4.12 4.00
CA LEU A 93 -12.43 -4.34 3.45
C LEU A 93 -11.34 -3.89 4.44
N VAL A 94 -11.51 -2.70 5.02
CA VAL A 94 -10.60 -2.16 6.05
C VAL A 94 -10.57 -3.07 7.28
N ALA A 95 -11.72 -3.50 7.80
CA ALA A 95 -11.81 -4.36 8.97
C ALA A 95 -11.10 -5.70 8.76
N ARG A 96 -11.20 -6.26 7.54
CA ARG A 96 -10.48 -7.48 7.20
C ARG A 96 -8.96 -7.29 7.29
N ILE A 97 -8.42 -6.25 6.65
CA ILE A 97 -6.97 -6.08 6.63
C ILE A 97 -6.43 -5.65 8.00
N ALA A 98 -7.19 -4.83 8.74
CA ALA A 98 -6.86 -4.48 10.12
C ALA A 98 -6.79 -5.71 11.03
N ARG A 99 -7.73 -6.66 10.88
CA ARG A 99 -7.67 -7.95 11.58
C ARG A 99 -6.39 -8.70 11.22
N ILE A 100 -6.11 -8.90 9.93
CA ILE A 100 -4.90 -9.61 9.46
C ILE A 100 -3.63 -8.95 10.01
N SER A 101 -3.57 -7.62 10.01
CA SER A 101 -2.44 -6.86 10.55
C SER A 101 -2.20 -7.18 12.03
N ARG A 102 -3.26 -7.20 12.85
CA ARG A 102 -3.16 -7.53 14.27
C ARG A 102 -2.79 -8.99 14.53
N GLU A 103 -3.33 -9.93 13.73
CA GLU A 103 -2.93 -11.36 13.81
C GLU A 103 -1.44 -11.55 13.51
N LEU A 104 -0.85 -10.67 12.69
CA LEU A 104 0.59 -10.65 12.38
C LEU A 104 1.41 -9.79 13.38
N GLY A 105 0.80 -9.35 14.48
CA GLY A 105 1.47 -8.57 15.52
C GLY A 105 1.78 -7.12 15.14
N ARG A 106 1.08 -6.56 14.15
CA ARG A 106 1.30 -5.19 13.66
C ARG A 106 0.04 -4.35 13.79
N GLU A 107 0.08 -3.36 14.68
CA GLU A 107 -1.06 -2.47 14.91
C GLU A 107 -1.31 -1.50 13.75
N VAL A 108 -2.57 -1.08 13.62
CA VAL A 108 -2.99 -0.10 12.61
C VAL A 108 -2.84 1.30 13.19
N ALA A 109 -2.08 2.16 12.50
CA ALA A 109 -1.87 3.54 12.91
C ALA A 109 -3.18 4.33 12.94
N THR A 110 -3.37 5.09 14.01
CA THR A 110 -4.34 6.19 14.08
C THR A 110 -3.98 7.29 13.08
N PRO A 111 -4.91 8.17 12.71
CA PRO A 111 -4.59 9.32 11.85
C PRO A 111 -3.45 10.19 12.39
N THR A 112 -3.36 10.37 13.71
CA THR A 112 -2.28 11.13 14.35
C THR A 112 -0.93 10.43 14.21
N GLU A 113 -0.87 9.10 14.37
CA GLU A 113 0.35 8.33 14.15
C GLU A 113 0.75 8.33 12.68
N ALA A 114 -0.22 8.14 11.77
CA ALA A 114 0.02 8.18 10.33
C ALA A 114 0.66 9.50 9.92
N ARG A 115 0.12 10.64 10.36
CA ARG A 115 0.71 11.98 10.11
C ARG A 115 2.17 12.05 10.54
N LYS A 116 2.50 11.56 11.74
CA LYS A 116 3.90 11.51 12.22
C LYS A 116 4.79 10.61 11.35
N ILE A 117 4.29 9.44 10.97
CA ILE A 117 5.02 8.47 10.12
C ILE A 117 5.37 9.08 8.76
N ILE A 118 4.46 9.85 8.17
CA ILE A 118 4.64 10.44 6.83
C ILE A 118 5.07 11.92 6.85
N GLY A 119 5.42 12.47 8.02
CA GLY A 119 5.95 13.84 8.14
C GLY A 119 4.93 14.96 7.92
N LEU A 120 3.64 14.73 8.10
CA LEU A 120 2.61 15.79 8.06
C LEU A 120 2.52 16.53 9.40
N THR A 121 2.47 17.86 9.36
CA THR A 121 2.59 18.75 10.54
C THR A 121 1.27 19.20 11.17
N THR A 122 0.11 18.76 10.69
CA THR A 122 -1.21 19.04 11.26
C THR A 122 -2.13 17.85 11.07
#